data_AF-A0A9X8W075-F1
#
_entry.id   AF-A0A9X8W075-F1
#
_cell.length_a   1.000
_cell.length_b   1.000
_cell.length_c   1.000
_cell.angle_alpha   90.00
_cell.angle_beta   90.00
_cell.angle_gamma   90.00
#
_symmetry.space_group_name_H-M   'P 1'
#
loop_
_entity.id
_entity.type
_entity.pdbx_description
1 polymer ?
#
loop_
_entity_poly.entity_id
_entity_poly.type
_entity_poly.pdbx_seq_one_letter_code
_entity_poly.pdbx_strand_id
1 'polypeptide(L)'
;MKINEKIRQLREQHQLSQENMAEKLGMSVTGYAKIERGEVRSTLPRLEQISEVFEIDICELLAFGENEKVYFNNSSSGSTNSNNSNHFLFAVGNENLEKAIQQLQLMVTHKDELLLQKDKIINGLERELALLRKLQN
;
A
#
# COMPACT_ATOMS: atom_id res chain seq x y z
N MET A 1 1.31 13.08 -1.93
CA MET A 1 1.17 13.33 -0.47
C MET A 1 2.45 14.02 0.05
N LYS A 2 2.43 14.89 1.08
CA LYS A 2 3.67 15.53 1.57
C LYS A 2 4.47 14.60 2.48
N ILE A 3 5.79 14.79 2.56
CA ILE A 3 6.69 13.92 3.36
C ILE A 3 6.30 13.85 4.84
N ASN A 4 5.87 14.96 5.44
CA ASN A 4 5.45 14.99 6.84
C ASN A 4 4.17 14.16 7.09
N GLU A 5 3.26 14.13 6.11
CA GLU A 5 2.05 13.31 6.17
C GLU A 5 2.39 11.82 6.02
N LYS A 6 3.35 11.48 5.14
CA LYS A 6 3.87 10.11 4.99
C LYS A 6 4.44 9.59 6.29
N ILE A 7 5.31 10.38 6.94
CA ILE A 7 5.93 10.03 8.23
C ILE A 7 4.85 9.76 9.29
N ARG A 8 3.84 10.62 9.37
CA ARG A 8 2.74 10.45 10.33
C ARG A 8 1.94 9.17 10.08
N GLN A 9 1.56 8.90 8.83
CA GLN A 9 0.79 7.71 8.48
C GLN A 9 1.58 6.42 8.75
N LEU A 10 2.87 6.39 8.40
CA LEU A 10 3.74 5.26 8.72
C LEU A 10 3.86 5.05 10.22
N ARG A 11 4.04 6.13 11.00
CA ARG A 11 4.05 6.04 12.47
C ARG A 11 2.77 5.40 13.00
N GLU A 12 1.61 5.84 12.52
CA GLU A 12 0.31 5.31 12.93
C GLU A 12 0.12 3.84 12.50
N GLN A 13 0.57 3.47 11.30
CA GLN A 13 0.55 2.09 10.80
C GLN A 13 1.44 1.16 11.64
N HIS A 14 2.58 1.65 12.13
CA HIS A 14 3.48 0.91 13.02
C HIS A 14 3.05 0.98 14.51
N GLN A 15 1.89 1.58 14.81
CA GLN A 15 1.36 1.75 16.17
C GLN A 15 2.35 2.44 17.14
N LEU A 16 3.18 3.34 16.62
CA LEU A 16 4.14 4.10 17.42
C LEU A 16 3.51 5.42 17.88
N SER A 17 3.73 5.79 19.14
CA SER A 17 3.41 7.13 19.63
C SER A 17 4.45 8.16 19.16
N GLN A 18 4.13 9.45 19.29
CA GLN A 18 5.10 10.51 18.99
C GLN A 18 6.28 10.47 19.96
N GLU A 19 6.05 10.05 21.20
CA GLU A 19 7.05 9.83 22.22
C GLU A 19 8.03 8.72 21.80
N ASN A 20 7.50 7.57 21.37
CA ASN A 20 8.31 6.43 20.93
C ASN A 20 9.19 6.81 19.72
N MET A 21 8.64 7.55 18.75
CA MET A 21 9.41 8.02 17.60
C MET A 21 10.49 9.02 18.01
N ALA A 22 10.16 9.97 18.87
CA ALA A 22 11.12 10.97 19.34
C ALA A 22 12.28 10.33 20.11
N GLU A 23 11.98 9.34 20.95
CA GLU A 23 12.99 8.55 21.67
C GLU A 23 13.92 7.80 20.71
N LYS A 24 13.35 7.06 19.74
CA LYS A 24 14.14 6.32 18.73
C LYS A 24 15.00 7.24 17.87
N LEU A 25 14.54 8.46 17.59
CA LEU A 25 15.26 9.46 16.79
C LEU A 25 16.21 10.35 17.62
N GLY A 26 16.28 10.15 18.94
CA GLY A 26 17.13 10.94 19.83
C GLY A 26 16.77 12.42 19.83
N MET A 27 15.48 12.77 19.80
CA MET A 27 15.01 14.16 19.75
C MET A 27 13.84 14.42 20.71
N SER A 28 13.43 15.68 20.85
CA SER A 28 12.28 16.03 21.67
C SER A 28 10.96 15.65 21.00
N VAL A 29 9.98 15.22 21.80
CA VAL A 29 8.61 14.90 21.35
C VAL A 29 7.98 16.08 20.61
N THR A 30 8.15 17.29 21.15
CA THR A 30 7.72 18.53 20.52
C THR A 30 8.41 18.79 19.19
N GLY A 31 9.70 18.50 19.08
CA GLY A 31 10.46 18.59 17.84
C GLY A 31 9.94 17.64 16.77
N TYR A 32 9.69 16.38 17.13
CA TYR A 32 9.10 15.39 16.23
C TYR A 32 7.67 15.76 15.80
N ALA A 33 6.83 16.23 16.72
CA ALA A 33 5.47 16.67 16.40
C ALA A 33 5.45 17.85 15.41
N LYS A 34 6.45 18.75 15.45
CA LYS A 34 6.61 19.83 14.46
C LYS A 34 6.97 19.31 13.07
N ILE A 35 7.71 18.21 12.99
CA ILE A 35 8.00 17.53 11.72
C ILE A 35 6.69 17.02 11.11
N GLU A 36 5.87 16.29 11.86
CA GLU A 36 4.60 15.74 11.35
C GLU A 36 3.62 16.83 10.91
N ARG A 37 3.60 17.97 11.60
CA ARG A 37 2.80 19.15 11.22
C ARG A 37 3.38 19.94 10.03
N GLY A 38 4.60 19.64 9.60
CA GLY A 38 5.27 20.34 8.50
C GLY A 38 5.79 21.73 8.86
N GLU A 39 5.86 22.06 10.15
CA GLU A 39 6.44 23.32 10.65
C GLU A 39 7.97 23.33 10.53
N VAL A 40 8.59 22.15 10.58
CA VAL A 40 10.03 21.95 10.43
C VAL A 40 10.29 21.03 9.25
N ARG A 41 11.13 21.48 8.30
CA ARG A 41 11.60 20.62 7.20
C ARG A 41 12.60 19.61 7.73
N SER A 42 12.37 18.33 7.42
CA SER A 42 13.35 17.26 7.68
C SER A 42 14.45 17.29 6.62
N THR A 43 15.69 17.11 7.06
CA THR A 43 16.85 16.94 6.18
C THR A 43 16.94 15.50 5.68
N LEU A 44 17.68 15.25 4.60
CA LEU A 44 17.84 13.89 4.06
C LEU A 44 18.40 12.88 5.10
N PRO A 45 19.45 13.20 5.89
CA PRO A 45 19.91 12.28 6.95
C PRO A 45 18.85 12.00 8.01
N ARG A 46 17.97 12.98 8.29
CA ARG A 46 16.87 12.75 9.23
C ARG A 46 15.81 11.82 8.63
N LEU A 47 15.53 11.94 7.34
CA LEU A 47 14.63 11.03 6.64
C LEU A 47 15.19 9.60 6.59
N GLU A 48 16.50 9.45 6.44
CA GLU A 48 17.19 8.15 6.49
C GLU A 48 17.04 7.48 7.86
N GLN A 49 17.26 8.23 8.96
CA GLN A 49 16.99 7.73 10.31
C GLN A 49 15.52 7.34 10.52
N ILE A 50 14.59 8.10 9.93
CA ILE A 50 13.17 7.79 10.02
C ILE A 50 12.83 6.50 9.26
N SER A 51 13.41 6.29 8.06
CA SER A 51 13.22 5.04 7.31
C SER A 51 13.81 3.83 8.04
N GLU A 52 14.97 3.99 8.69
CA GLU A 52 15.56 2.95 9.54
C GLU A 52 14.64 2.55 10.71
N VAL A 53 13.98 3.52 11.35
CA VAL A 53 13.02 3.25 12.44
C VAL A 53 11.83 2.44 11.97
N PHE A 54 11.41 2.61 10.71
CA PHE A 54 10.32 1.85 10.10
C PHE A 54 10.78 0.56 9.42
N GLU A 55 12.08 0.27 9.41
CA GLU A 55 12.67 -0.89 8.72
C GLU A 55 12.35 -0.94 7.21
N ILE A 56 12.28 0.23 6.58
CA ILE A 56 12.04 0.39 5.13
C ILE A 56 13.18 1.12 4.46
N ASP A 57 13.27 1.03 3.14
CA ASP A 57 14.21 1.84 2.36
C ASP A 57 13.75 3.32 2.31
N ILE A 58 14.69 4.26 2.24
CA ILE A 58 14.37 5.69 2.14
C ILE A 58 13.54 6.00 0.87
N CYS A 59 13.77 5.28 -0.23
CA CYS A 59 12.96 5.38 -1.43
C CYS A 59 11.52 4.90 -1.21
N GLU A 60 11.30 3.87 -0.38
CA GLU A 60 9.95 3.43 0.01
C GLU A 60 9.25 4.49 0.86
N LEU A 61 9.95 5.10 1.83
CA LEU A 61 9.43 6.24 2.60
C LEU A 61 9.02 7.41 1.68
N LEU A 62 9.88 7.76 0.73
CA LEU A 62 9.64 8.87 -0.19
C LEU A 62 8.50 8.60 -1.17
N ALA A 63 8.31 7.35 -1.56
CA ALA A 63 7.24 6.94 -2.47
C ALA A 63 5.95 6.52 -1.75
N PHE A 64 5.94 6.46 -0.42
CA PHE A 64 4.78 6.07 0.35
C PHE A 64 3.53 6.89 -0.03
N GLY A 65 2.43 6.19 -0.34
CA GLY A 65 1.16 6.80 -0.75
C GLY A 65 1.18 7.46 -2.13
N GLU A 66 2.24 7.31 -2.93
CA GLU A 66 2.23 7.68 -4.35
C GLU A 66 1.88 6.44 -5.19
N ASN A 67 1.00 6.64 -6.17
CA ASN A 67 0.68 5.62 -7.18
C ASN A 67 1.45 5.84 -8.49
N GLU A 68 2.30 6.87 -8.52
CA GLU A 68 3.02 7.29 -9.71
C GLU A 68 4.52 7.00 -9.61
N LYS A 69 5.14 6.82 -10.77
CA LYS A 69 6.56 6.57 -10.93
C LYS A 69 7.35 7.73 -10.35
N VAL A 70 8.36 7.45 -9.54
CA VAL A 70 9.27 8.48 -9.02
C VAL A 70 10.39 8.71 -10.03
N TYR A 71 10.50 9.94 -10.52
CA TYR A 71 11.46 10.36 -11.53
C TYR A 71 12.69 10.98 -10.83
N PHE A 72 13.82 10.26 -10.81
CA PHE A 72 15.08 10.81 -10.28
C PHE A 72 15.87 11.46 -11.41
N ASN A 73 15.99 12.79 -11.39
CA ASN A 73 16.82 13.50 -12.35
C ASN A 73 18.24 13.67 -11.78
N ASN A 74 19.19 12.89 -12.27
CA ASN A 74 20.60 13.07 -11.95
C ASN A 74 21.20 14.13 -12.86
N SER A 75 20.99 15.40 -12.51
CA SER A 75 21.71 16.52 -13.11
C SER A 75 23.07 16.60 -12.44
N SER A 76 24.08 15.93 -13.01
CA SER A 76 25.47 16.14 -12.57
C SER A 76 25.81 17.62 -12.75
N SER A 77 25.82 18.38 -11.65
CA SER A 77 26.23 19.79 -11.65
C SER A 77 27.74 19.87 -11.81
N GLY A 78 28.24 19.63 -13.01
CA GLY A 78 29.67 19.68 -13.29
C GLY A 78 30.15 18.76 -14.41
N SER A 79 29.54 18.81 -15.59
CA SER A 79 30.31 18.60 -16.83
C SER A 79 29.46 18.93 -18.06
N THR A 80 30.02 19.74 -18.94
CA THR A 80 29.51 20.05 -20.26
C THR A 80 29.30 18.80 -21.10
N ASN A 81 28.13 18.74 -21.76
CA ASN A 81 27.84 17.89 -22.91
C ASN A 81 27.70 16.38 -22.66
N SER A 82 26.51 15.94 -22.24
CA SER A 82 26.06 14.55 -22.43
C SER A 82 24.55 14.51 -22.64
N ASN A 83 24.12 14.19 -23.88
CA ASN A 83 22.74 14.05 -24.31
C ASN A 83 22.07 12.75 -23.80
N ASN A 84 22.42 12.29 -22.61
CA ASN A 84 21.80 11.14 -21.98
C ASN A 84 21.58 11.44 -20.49
N SER A 85 20.46 12.11 -20.19
CA SER A 85 19.89 12.06 -18.85
C SER A 85 19.49 10.61 -18.59
N ASN A 86 20.32 9.90 -17.82
CA ASN A 86 19.98 8.57 -17.33
C ASN A 86 18.82 8.71 -16.35
N HIS A 87 17.61 8.67 -16.91
CA HIS A 87 16.38 8.75 -16.16
C HIS A 87 16.16 7.43 -15.41
N PHE A 88 16.64 7.33 -14.17
CA PHE A 88 16.41 6.14 -13.35
C PHE A 88 14.92 6.12 -12.96
N LEU A 89 14.17 5.17 -13.54
CA LEU A 89 12.74 5.01 -13.32
C LEU A 89 12.51 4.07 -12.14
N PHE A 90 12.18 4.62 -10.98
CA PHE A 90 11.74 3.82 -9.84
C PHE A 90 10.22 3.66 -9.94
N ALA A 91 9.78 2.53 -10.49
CA ALA A 91 8.37 2.18 -10.56
C ALA A 91 7.89 1.73 -9.17
N VAL A 92 7.45 2.69 -8.36
CA VAL A 92 6.75 2.38 -7.12
C VAL A 92 5.27 2.28 -7.45
N GLY A 93 4.88 1.06 -7.73
CA GLY A 93 3.51 0.70 -8.04
C GLY A 93 3.45 -0.80 -7.99
N ASN A 94 2.71 -1.33 -7.03
CA ASN A 94 2.54 -2.76 -6.87
C ASN A 94 1.50 -3.24 -7.91
N GLU A 95 1.76 -3.02 -9.21
CA GLU A 95 0.89 -3.46 -10.32
C GLU A 95 0.48 -4.93 -10.17
N ASN A 96 1.39 -5.73 -9.62
CA ASN A 96 1.16 -7.13 -9.31
C ASN A 96 0.09 -7.32 -8.23
N LEU A 97 0.05 -6.45 -7.22
CA LEU A 97 -0.94 -6.48 -6.14
C LEU A 97 -2.32 -6.06 -6.65
N GLU A 98 -2.40 -5.02 -7.49
CA GLU A 98 -3.68 -4.56 -8.05
C GLU A 98 -4.28 -5.60 -9.01
N LYS A 99 -3.44 -6.22 -9.85
CA LYS A 99 -3.84 -7.38 -10.68
C LYS A 99 -4.29 -8.57 -9.82
N ALA A 100 -3.60 -8.86 -8.72
CA ALA A 100 -3.99 -9.93 -7.80
C ALA A 100 -5.35 -9.64 -7.13
N ILE A 101 -5.60 -8.40 -6.71
CA ILE A 101 -6.89 -7.99 -6.13
C ILE A 101 -8.02 -8.16 -7.15
N GLN A 102 -7.83 -7.71 -8.40
CA GLN A 102 -8.82 -7.91 -9.46
C GLN A 102 -9.10 -9.39 -9.74
N GLN A 103 -8.06 -10.23 -9.78
CA GLN A 103 -8.23 -11.68 -9.96
C GLN A 103 -9.00 -12.32 -8.80
N LEU A 104 -8.71 -11.92 -7.56
CA LEU A 104 -9.43 -12.42 -6.39
C LEU A 104 -10.90 -12.01 -6.42
N GLN A 105 -11.22 -10.77 -6.79
CA GLN A 105 -12.59 -10.31 -6.94
C GLN A 105 -13.35 -11.12 -8.00
N LEU A 106 -12.75 -11.35 -9.16
CA LEU A 106 -13.35 -12.17 -10.22
C LEU A 106 -13.59 -13.62 -9.77
N MET A 107 -12.67 -14.18 -8.98
CA MET A 107 -12.84 -15.53 -8.43
C MET A 107 -14.01 -15.59 -7.45
N VAL A 108 -14.20 -14.55 -6.62
CA VAL A 108 -15.34 -14.47 -5.69
C VAL A 108 -16.66 -14.39 -6.46
N THR A 109 -16.77 -13.51 -7.46
CA THR A 109 -17.99 -13.38 -8.26
C THR A 109 -18.36 -14.70 -8.96
N HIS A 110 -17.39 -15.38 -9.54
CA HIS A 110 -17.62 -16.67 -10.18
C HIS A 110 -18.04 -17.76 -9.17
N LYS A 111 -17.49 -17.74 -7.95
CA LYS A 111 -17.90 -18.67 -6.89
C LYS A 111 -19.34 -18.41 -6.42
N ASP A 112 -19.77 -17.16 -6.33
CA ASP A 112 -21.15 -16.81 -5.97
C ASP A 112 -22.14 -17.27 -7.05
N GLU A 113 -21.79 -17.14 -8.33
CA GLU A 113 -22.59 -17.67 -9.43
C GLU A 113 -22.72 -19.20 -9.38
N LEU A 114 -21.63 -19.91 -9.09
CA LEU A 114 -21.65 -21.37 -8.93
C LEU A 114 -22.50 -21.81 -7.74
N LEU A 115 -22.46 -21.07 -6.62
CA LEU A 115 -23.32 -21.33 -5.47
C LEU A 115 -24.79 -21.19 -5.87
N LEU A 116 -25.16 -20.12 -6.58
CA LEU A 116 -26.52 -19.88 -7.03
C LEU A 116 -27.02 -20.96 -8.00
N GLN A 117 -26.13 -21.47 -8.87
CA GLN A 117 -26.44 -22.63 -9.72
C GLN A 117 -26.66 -23.90 -8.91
N LYS A 118 -25.82 -24.17 -7.92
CA LYS A 118 -25.97 -25.34 -7.02
C LYS A 118 -27.28 -25.27 -6.25
N ASP A 119 -27.65 -24.12 -5.71
CA ASP A 119 -28.91 -23.93 -4.99
C ASP A 119 -30.12 -24.20 -5.90
N LYS A 120 -30.10 -23.74 -7.16
CA LYS A 120 -31.16 -24.06 -8.12
C LYS A 120 -31.31 -25.56 -8.37
N ILE A 121 -30.20 -26.27 -8.49
CA ILE A 121 -30.19 -27.73 -8.70
C ILE A 121 -30.74 -28.43 -7.45
N ILE A 122 -30.26 -28.07 -6.26
CA ILE A 122 -30.73 -28.65 -4.98
C ILE A 122 -32.24 -28.46 -4.85
N ASN A 123 -32.74 -27.24 -5.03
CA ASN A 123 -34.18 -26.94 -4.98
C ASN A 123 -34.99 -27.71 -6.04
N GLY A 124 -34.39 -28.03 -7.19
CA GLY A 124 -35.00 -28.85 -8.23
C GLY A 124 -35.12 -30.32 -7.80
N LEU A 125 -34.03 -30.89 -7.32
CA LEU A 125 -33.98 -32.27 -6.83
C LEU A 125 -34.91 -32.48 -5.62
N GLU A 126 -34.97 -31.52 -4.70
CA GLU A 126 -35.88 -31.56 -3.55
C GLU A 126 -37.36 -31.61 -3.98
N ARG A 127 -37.73 -30.84 -5.02
CA ARG A 127 -39.08 -30.90 -5.61
C ARG A 127 -39.38 -32.26 -6.22
N GLU A 128 -38.43 -32.84 -6.95
CA GLU A 128 -38.59 -34.15 -7.58
C GLU A 128 -38.75 -35.26 -6.54
N LEU A 129 -37.91 -35.25 -5.50
CA LEU A 129 -38.04 -36.16 -4.35
C LEU A 129 -39.38 -36.02 -3.63
N ALA A 130 -39.89 -34.79 -3.49
CA ALA A 130 -41.19 -34.55 -2.87
C ALA A 130 -42.35 -35.11 -3.72
N LEU A 131 -42.26 -35.05 -5.05
CA LEU A 131 -43.24 -35.64 -5.96
C LEU A 131 -43.21 -37.18 -5.91
N LEU A 132 -42.02 -37.77 -5.95
CA LEU A 132 -41.85 -39.23 -5.85
C LEU A 132 -42.39 -39.79 -4.53
N ARG A 133 -42.16 -39.10 -3.41
CA ARG A 133 -42.72 -39.48 -2.10
C ARG A 133 -44.25 -39.44 -2.08
N LYS A 134 -44.88 -38.52 -2.81
CA LYS A 134 -46.35 -38.44 -2.92
C LYS A 134 -46.95 -39.54 -3.79
N LEU A 135 -46.18 -40.12 -4.72
CA LEU A 135 -46.63 -41.22 -5.58
C LEU A 135 -46.49 -42.61 -4.92
N GLN A 136 -45.68 -42.72 -3.86
CA GLN A 136 -45.47 -43.97 -3.11
C GLN A 136 -46.42 -44.13 -1.91
N ASN A 137 -47.26 -43.15 -1.62
CA ASN A 137 -48.37 -43.21 -0.65
C ASN A 137 -49.70 -43.31 -1.39
#